data_AF-A0A2P4QAD2-F1
#
_entry.id   AF-A0A2P4QAD2-F1
#
_cell.length_a   1.000
_cell.length_b   1.000
_cell.length_c   1.000
_cell.angle_alpha   90.00
_cell.angle_beta   90.00
_cell.angle_gamma   90.00
#
_symmetry.space_group_name_H-M   'P 1'
#
loop_
_entity.id
_entity.type
_entity.pdbx_description
1 polymer ?
#
loop_
_entity_poly.entity_id
_entity_poly.type
_entity_poly.pdbx_seq_one_letter_code
_entity_poly.pdbx_strand_id
1 'polypeptide(L)'
;MASQNNLGSMYRPPPCDVEKNYHGRIFCEVAYTEDLNFLHKKCTNWMLEGYVRYVLGIKIYEKRKGSINQTLTARLYSRVAAPPTGPAATAVTTLSGVFYQEWDFGTVQFGNNLPTGCNALNIIAYQVTIPVSEIFWDPPIGVSIGGYVEQSQAQLQLPPQILLSIYMISNK
;
A
#
# COMPACT_ATOMS: atom_id res chain seq x y z
N MET A 1 45.98 20.85 -6.09
CA MET A 1 44.94 20.77 -7.14
C MET A 1 43.79 19.96 -6.60
N ALA A 2 42.66 20.61 -6.33
CA ALA A 2 41.43 19.93 -5.91
C ALA A 2 40.75 19.33 -7.15
N SER A 3 40.51 18.01 -7.13
CA SER A 3 39.84 17.29 -8.22
C SER A 3 38.45 16.88 -7.78
N GLN A 4 37.51 17.72 -8.23
CA GLN A 4 36.06 17.61 -8.39
C GLN A 4 35.27 16.49 -7.66
N ASN A 5 34.37 16.96 -6.80
CA ASN A 5 33.20 16.26 -6.28
C ASN A 5 32.29 15.81 -7.43
N ASN A 6 32.24 14.51 -7.71
CA ASN A 6 31.18 13.93 -8.53
C ASN A 6 29.99 13.59 -7.62
N LEU A 7 29.10 14.57 -7.42
CA LEU A 7 27.73 14.32 -6.95
C LEU A 7 26.93 13.73 -8.12
N GLY A 8 27.23 12.49 -8.46
CA GLY A 8 26.42 11.69 -9.36
C GLY A 8 25.10 11.35 -8.67
N SER A 9 24.00 11.79 -9.27
CA SER A 9 22.59 11.49 -8.93
C SER A 9 22.42 10.26 -8.03
N MET A 10 22.03 10.49 -6.78
CA MET A 10 21.70 9.51 -5.75
C MET A 10 20.35 8.81 -6.03
N TYR A 11 20.11 8.41 -7.27
CA TYR A 11 18.96 7.59 -7.66
C TYR A 11 19.50 6.35 -8.37
N ARG A 12 19.63 5.27 -7.60
CA ARG A 12 19.93 3.95 -8.19
C ARG A 12 18.81 3.61 -9.18
N PRO A 13 19.12 3.05 -10.36
CA PRO A 13 18.08 2.56 -11.27
C PRO A 13 17.11 1.64 -10.51
N PRO A 14 15.80 1.68 -10.82
CA PRO A 14 14.84 0.80 -10.18
C PRO A 14 15.29 -0.65 -10.35
N PRO A 15 15.16 -1.48 -9.30
CA PRO A 15 15.82 -2.76 -9.32
C PRO A 15 15.17 -3.68 -10.34
N CYS A 16 16.01 -4.35 -11.09
CA CYS A 16 15.67 -5.19 -12.23
C CYS A 16 16.29 -6.58 -12.05
N ASP A 17 15.74 -7.56 -12.77
CA ASP A 17 16.34 -8.89 -12.84
C ASP A 17 17.67 -8.86 -13.64
N VAL A 18 18.30 -10.01 -13.76
CA VAL A 18 19.55 -10.19 -14.50
C VAL A 18 19.43 -9.84 -15.99
N GLU A 19 18.21 -9.81 -16.53
CA GLU A 19 17.89 -9.45 -17.92
C GLU A 19 17.51 -7.97 -18.08
N LYS A 20 17.54 -7.19 -16.99
CA LYS A 20 17.15 -5.77 -16.90
C LYS A 20 15.64 -5.53 -17.06
N ASN A 21 14.81 -6.51 -16.75
CA ASN A 21 13.37 -6.28 -16.65
C ASN A 21 13.06 -5.61 -15.30
N TYR A 22 12.42 -4.44 -15.36
CA TYR A 22 12.02 -3.73 -14.14
C TYR A 22 10.89 -4.45 -13.42
N HIS A 23 11.02 -4.66 -12.12
CA HIS A 23 9.97 -5.28 -11.32
C HIS A 23 8.92 -4.26 -10.88
N GLY A 24 7.65 -4.64 -10.97
CA GLY A 24 6.57 -3.89 -10.35
C GLY A 24 6.74 -3.82 -8.82
N ARG A 25 6.46 -2.65 -8.25
CA ARG A 25 6.62 -2.38 -6.80
C ARG A 25 5.31 -2.12 -6.08
N ILE A 26 4.35 -1.57 -6.82
CA ILE A 26 3.02 -1.22 -6.35
C ILE A 26 2.02 -1.91 -7.26
N PHE A 27 1.11 -2.67 -6.67
CA PHE A 27 0.02 -3.33 -7.38
C PHE A 27 -1.33 -2.87 -6.84
N CYS A 28 -2.36 -2.97 -7.67
CA CYS A 28 -3.74 -2.73 -7.28
C CYS A 28 -4.57 -3.95 -7.68
N GLU A 29 -5.33 -4.49 -6.74
CA GLU A 29 -6.24 -5.60 -6.95
C GLU A 29 -7.65 -5.16 -6.61
N VAL A 30 -8.62 -5.53 -7.43
CA VAL A 30 -10.03 -5.19 -7.21
C VAL A 30 -10.84 -6.47 -7.22
N ALA A 31 -11.69 -6.64 -6.20
CA ALA A 31 -12.65 -7.73 -6.10
C ALA A 31 -14.06 -7.16 -6.04
N TYR A 32 -14.98 -7.71 -6.83
CA TYR A 32 -16.39 -7.27 -6.84
C TYR A 32 -17.33 -8.40 -6.45
N THR A 33 -17.25 -9.55 -7.12
CA THR A 33 -18.06 -10.73 -6.80
C THR A 33 -17.40 -11.59 -5.75
N GLU A 34 -16.07 -11.63 -5.73
CA GLU A 34 -15.28 -12.46 -4.85
C GLU A 34 -15.25 -11.91 -3.43
N ASP A 35 -15.17 -12.78 -2.43
CA ASP A 35 -15.16 -12.36 -1.03
C ASP A 35 -13.84 -11.65 -0.63
N LEU A 36 -13.86 -11.08 0.58
CA LEU A 36 -12.70 -10.37 1.12
C LEU A 36 -11.50 -11.29 1.38
N ASN A 37 -11.72 -12.59 1.62
CA ASN A 37 -10.66 -13.56 1.84
C ASN A 37 -9.94 -13.89 0.53
N PHE A 38 -10.66 -13.96 -0.59
CA PHE A 38 -10.10 -14.12 -1.91
C PHE A 38 -9.20 -12.93 -2.28
N LEU A 39 -9.70 -11.70 -2.08
CA LEU A 39 -8.90 -10.50 -2.29
C LEU A 39 -7.65 -10.51 -1.39
N HIS A 40 -7.81 -10.86 -0.11
CA HIS A 40 -6.70 -10.99 0.82
C HIS A 40 -5.64 -11.95 0.31
N LYS A 41 -6.03 -13.16 -0.13
CA LYS A 41 -5.11 -14.15 -0.70
C LYS A 41 -4.36 -13.63 -1.92
N LYS A 42 -5.03 -12.96 -2.85
CA LYS A 42 -4.39 -12.34 -4.01
C LYS A 42 -3.35 -11.30 -3.59
N CYS A 43 -3.72 -10.39 -2.70
CA CYS A 43 -2.79 -9.37 -2.22
C CYS A 43 -1.60 -9.98 -1.48
N THR A 44 -1.81 -10.99 -0.62
CA THR A 44 -0.70 -11.67 0.07
C THR A 44 0.18 -12.47 -0.89
N ASN A 45 -0.37 -13.02 -1.98
CA ASN A 45 0.43 -13.70 -3.00
C ASN A 45 1.37 -12.72 -3.69
N TRP A 46 0.91 -11.52 -4.04
CA TRP A 46 1.80 -10.46 -4.53
C TRP A 46 2.89 -10.11 -3.51
N MET A 47 2.55 -10.06 -2.22
CA MET A 47 3.54 -9.77 -1.17
C MET A 47 4.59 -10.87 -0.99
N LEU A 48 4.41 -12.09 -1.54
CA LEU A 48 5.48 -13.11 -1.56
C LEU A 48 6.63 -12.72 -2.49
N GLU A 49 6.36 -11.91 -3.52
CA GLU A 49 7.37 -11.42 -4.43
C GLU A 49 8.29 -10.43 -3.70
N GLY A 50 9.60 -10.74 -3.63
CA GLY A 50 10.57 -9.95 -2.86
C GLY A 50 10.71 -8.49 -3.31
N TYR A 51 10.26 -8.19 -4.53
CA TYR A 51 10.29 -6.85 -5.11
C TYR A 51 9.03 -6.03 -4.82
N VAL A 52 7.90 -6.68 -4.52
CA VAL A 52 6.65 -5.98 -4.20
C VAL A 52 6.79 -5.30 -2.84
N ARG A 53 6.37 -4.04 -2.78
CA ARG A 53 6.40 -3.20 -1.58
C ARG A 53 5.02 -2.87 -1.07
N TYR A 54 4.11 -2.57 -1.98
CA TYR A 54 2.74 -2.18 -1.67
C TYR A 54 1.74 -2.88 -2.58
N VAL A 55 0.61 -3.29 -2.01
CA VAL A 55 -0.55 -3.77 -2.76
C VAL A 55 -1.80 -3.11 -2.22
N LEU A 56 -2.50 -2.36 -3.05
CA LEU A 56 -3.80 -1.79 -2.72
C LEU A 56 -4.90 -2.77 -3.15
N GLY A 57 -5.53 -3.44 -2.20
CA GLY A 57 -6.71 -4.26 -2.44
C GLY A 57 -7.99 -3.45 -2.25
N ILE A 58 -8.90 -3.47 -3.22
CA ILE A 58 -10.20 -2.81 -3.15
C ILE A 58 -11.30 -3.87 -3.26
N LYS A 59 -12.12 -3.98 -2.22
CA LYS A 59 -13.33 -4.79 -2.22
C LYS A 59 -14.55 -3.90 -2.44
N ILE A 60 -15.24 -4.15 -3.55
CA ILE A 60 -16.55 -3.58 -3.84
C ILE A 60 -17.59 -4.64 -3.46
N TYR A 61 -18.52 -4.30 -2.56
CA TYR A 61 -19.61 -5.19 -2.20
C TYR A 61 -20.81 -4.96 -3.11
N GLU A 62 -21.57 -6.01 -3.35
CA GLU A 62 -22.85 -5.88 -4.02
C GLU A 62 -23.76 -4.93 -3.23
N LYS A 63 -24.48 -4.08 -3.96
CA LYS A 63 -25.50 -3.24 -3.34
C LYS A 63 -26.61 -4.14 -2.83
N ARG A 64 -27.05 -3.91 -1.59
CA ARG A 64 -28.24 -4.59 -1.08
C ARG A 64 -29.46 -4.18 -1.90
N LYS A 65 -30.35 -5.13 -2.16
CA LYS A 65 -31.58 -4.89 -2.91
C LYS A 65 -32.39 -3.77 -2.24
N GLY A 66 -32.72 -2.73 -3.00
CA GLY A 66 -33.47 -1.56 -2.51
C GLY A 66 -32.65 -0.55 -1.69
N SER A 67 -31.34 -0.73 -1.58
CA SER A 67 -30.45 0.22 -0.88
C SER A 67 -29.72 1.10 -1.89
N ILE A 68 -29.70 2.41 -1.63
CA ILE A 68 -28.78 3.34 -2.30
C ILE A 68 -27.37 3.24 -1.72
N ASN A 69 -27.25 2.74 -0.50
CA ASN A 69 -25.97 2.59 0.18
C ASN A 69 -25.15 1.44 -0.43
N GLN A 70 -23.88 1.72 -0.62
CA GLN A 70 -22.85 0.79 -1.07
C GLN A 70 -21.73 0.73 -0.03
N THR A 71 -21.28 -0.49 0.27
CA THR A 71 -20.09 -0.73 1.10
C THR A 71 -18.91 -0.96 0.17
N LEU A 72 -17.79 -0.31 0.47
CA LEU A 72 -16.51 -0.55 -0.19
C LEU A 72 -15.44 -0.54 0.90
N THR A 73 -14.49 -1.46 0.79
CA THR A 73 -13.37 -1.59 1.72
C THR A 73 -12.06 -1.59 0.94
N ALA A 74 -11.08 -0.82 1.40
CA ALA A 74 -9.72 -0.83 0.86
C ALA A 74 -8.76 -1.40 1.91
N ARG A 75 -7.78 -2.17 1.45
CA ARG A 75 -6.65 -2.65 2.26
C ARG A 75 -5.35 -2.31 1.57
N LEU A 76 -4.47 -1.60 2.27
CA LEU A 76 -3.09 -1.38 1.81
C LEU A 76 -2.18 -2.39 2.50
N TYR A 77 -1.67 -3.35 1.76
CA TYR A 77 -0.63 -4.25 2.22
C TYR A 77 0.71 -3.58 1.99
N SER A 78 1.58 -3.63 3.00
CA SER A 78 2.90 -3.02 2.95
C SER A 78 3.90 -3.92 3.65
N ARG A 79 5.14 -3.90 3.15
CA ARG A 79 6.26 -4.60 3.76
C ARG A 79 7.14 -3.58 4.48
N VAL A 80 7.09 -3.58 5.81
CA VAL A 80 7.70 -2.54 6.65
C VAL A 80 8.29 -3.16 7.92
N ALA A 81 9.35 -2.55 8.47
CA ALA A 81 10.04 -3.03 9.67
C ALA A 81 9.19 -2.92 10.95
N ALA A 82 8.29 -1.94 10.98
CA ALA A 82 7.36 -1.69 12.08
C ALA A 82 5.96 -1.40 11.53
N PRO A 83 4.89 -1.63 12.30
CA PRO A 83 3.53 -1.31 11.88
C PRO A 83 3.42 0.16 11.44
N PRO A 84 2.81 0.46 10.28
CA PRO A 84 2.66 1.84 9.82
C PRO A 84 1.92 2.70 10.85
N THR A 85 2.40 3.92 11.08
CA THR A 85 1.69 4.93 11.86
C THR A 85 0.46 5.42 11.09
N GLY A 86 -0.71 5.46 11.74
CA GLY A 86 -1.97 5.89 11.11
C GLY A 86 -3.13 4.96 11.49
N PRO A 87 -4.04 4.62 10.56
CA PRO A 87 -5.08 3.62 10.77
C PRO A 87 -4.48 2.32 11.32
N ALA A 88 -5.25 1.64 12.19
CA ALA A 88 -4.80 0.42 12.86
C ALA A 88 -4.26 -0.59 11.83
N ALA A 89 -2.96 -0.86 11.93
CA ALA A 89 -2.29 -1.82 11.06
C ALA A 89 -2.38 -3.22 11.68
N THR A 90 -2.75 -4.20 10.86
CA THR A 90 -2.86 -5.60 11.25
C THR A 90 -1.74 -6.41 10.60
N ALA A 91 -1.03 -7.20 11.39
CA ALA A 91 0.00 -8.10 10.87
C ALA A 91 -0.63 -9.22 10.02
N VAL A 92 -0.02 -9.53 8.88
CA VAL A 92 -0.38 -10.71 8.09
C VAL A 92 0.30 -11.92 8.73
N THR A 93 -0.49 -12.79 9.37
CA THR A 93 0.04 -13.92 10.16
C THR A 93 0.87 -14.92 9.35
N THR A 94 0.65 -15.00 8.03
CA THR A 94 1.37 -15.90 7.13
C THR A 94 2.66 -15.30 6.58
N LEU A 95 2.90 -13.99 6.74
CA LEU A 95 4.01 -13.26 6.14
C LEU A 95 4.68 -12.34 7.16
N SER A 96 5.89 -12.70 7.60
CA SER A 96 6.68 -11.85 8.50
C SER A 96 7.02 -10.51 7.85
N GLY A 97 6.90 -9.42 8.63
CA GLY A 97 7.18 -8.05 8.19
C GLY A 97 6.16 -7.47 7.21
N VAL A 98 4.99 -8.10 7.05
CA VAL A 98 3.89 -7.59 6.22
C VAL A 98 2.72 -7.19 7.09
N PHE A 99 2.24 -5.98 6.88
CA PHE A 99 1.08 -5.40 7.57
C PHE A 99 0.06 -4.91 6.56
N TYR A 100 -1.21 -4.85 6.95
CA TYR A 100 -2.21 -4.12 6.20
C TYR A 100 -2.97 -3.12 7.05
N GLN A 101 -3.29 -1.99 6.43
CA GLN A 101 -4.22 -0.99 6.96
C GLN A 101 -5.53 -1.10 6.18
N GLU A 102 -6.66 -0.83 6.83
CA GLU A 102 -8.00 -1.01 6.26
C GLU A 102 -8.83 0.27 6.36
N TRP A 103 -9.62 0.55 5.32
CA TRP A 103 -10.55 1.66 5.26
C TRP A 103 -11.89 1.22 4.69
N ASP A 104 -12.97 1.55 5.38
CA ASP A 104 -14.31 1.53 4.80
C ASP A 104 -14.63 2.89 4.18
N PHE A 105 -14.65 2.94 2.85
CA PHE A 105 -14.84 4.18 2.08
C PHE A 105 -16.12 4.18 1.24
N GLY A 106 -16.98 3.18 1.44
CA GLY A 106 -18.34 3.18 0.93
C GLY A 106 -19.22 4.25 1.58
N THR A 107 -20.48 4.37 1.20
CA THR A 107 -21.45 5.24 1.93
C THR A 107 -21.69 4.75 3.36
N VAL A 108 -21.52 3.46 3.61
CA VAL A 108 -21.69 2.83 4.92
C VAL A 108 -20.56 1.85 5.20
N GLN A 109 -20.22 1.70 6.47
CA GLN A 109 -19.24 0.76 6.99
C GLN A 109 -19.66 -0.69 6.75
N PHE A 110 -18.67 -1.57 6.67
CA PHE A 110 -18.90 -3.00 6.57
C PHE A 110 -19.48 -3.53 7.89
N GLY A 111 -20.50 -4.40 7.79
CA GLY A 111 -21.08 -5.12 8.94
C GLY A 111 -22.05 -4.35 9.85
N ASN A 112 -22.12 -3.01 9.85
CA ASN A 112 -22.94 -2.27 10.82
C ASN A 112 -23.82 -1.13 10.25
N ASN A 113 -23.80 -0.88 8.94
CA ASN A 113 -24.59 0.15 8.24
C ASN A 113 -24.38 1.59 8.73
N LEU A 114 -23.39 1.86 9.58
CA LEU A 114 -23.07 3.22 10.00
C LEU A 114 -22.52 4.00 8.81
N PRO A 115 -22.93 5.25 8.59
CA PRO A 115 -22.34 6.08 7.55
C PRO A 115 -20.82 6.17 7.71
N THR A 116 -20.09 6.15 6.60
CA THR A 116 -18.69 6.55 6.63
C THR A 116 -18.59 8.08 6.53
N GLY A 117 -17.44 8.64 6.85
CA GLY A 117 -17.11 10.04 6.58
C GLY A 117 -16.59 10.27 5.14
N CYS A 118 -16.60 9.26 4.28
CA CYS A 118 -15.99 9.32 2.95
C CYS A 118 -16.95 9.95 1.94
N ASN A 119 -17.04 11.29 1.94
CA ASN A 119 -17.97 12.04 1.09
C ASN A 119 -17.31 13.02 0.12
N ALA A 120 -15.98 13.14 0.14
CA ALA A 120 -15.23 14.05 -0.71
C ALA A 120 -13.82 13.52 -1.01
N LEU A 121 -13.22 14.09 -2.04
CA LEU A 121 -11.80 13.95 -2.34
C LEU A 121 -10.93 14.52 -1.21
N ASN A 122 -9.74 13.94 -1.03
CA ASN A 122 -8.67 14.46 -0.16
C ASN A 122 -9.01 14.56 1.33
N ILE A 123 -9.92 13.73 1.83
CA ILE A 123 -10.13 13.56 3.26
C ILE A 123 -8.97 12.74 3.82
N ILE A 124 -8.20 13.30 4.76
CA ILE A 124 -6.98 12.70 5.34
C ILE A 124 -7.23 11.27 5.85
N ALA A 125 -8.38 11.01 6.47
CA ALA A 125 -8.74 9.68 6.98
C ALA A 125 -8.83 8.60 5.87
N TYR A 126 -8.98 8.98 4.61
CA TYR A 126 -9.08 8.08 3.45
C TYR A 126 -7.93 8.28 2.45
N GLN A 127 -6.82 8.86 2.91
CA GLN A 127 -5.60 8.97 2.13
C GLN A 127 -4.63 7.85 2.48
N VAL A 128 -4.16 7.18 1.44
CA VAL A 128 -3.04 6.26 1.51
C VAL A 128 -1.77 7.03 1.20
N THR A 129 -0.80 6.97 2.11
CA THR A 129 0.51 7.60 1.96
C THR A 129 1.55 6.52 1.74
N ILE A 130 2.22 6.57 0.58
CA ILE A 130 3.31 5.65 0.24
C ILE A 130 4.60 6.47 0.15
N PRO A 131 5.55 6.30 1.08
CA PRO A 131 6.85 6.96 1.00
C PRO A 131 7.66 6.40 -0.19
N VAL A 132 8.21 7.31 -0.99
CA VAL A 132 8.97 6.95 -2.20
C VAL A 132 10.27 6.22 -1.87
N SER A 133 10.86 6.50 -0.70
CA SER A 133 12.04 5.78 -0.20
C SER A 133 11.82 4.27 -0.10
N GLU A 134 10.63 3.84 0.31
CA GLU A 134 10.30 2.42 0.47
C GLU A 134 10.08 1.71 -0.86
N ILE A 135 9.68 2.44 -1.91
CA ILE A 135 9.43 1.88 -3.25
C ILE A 135 10.75 1.48 -3.92
N PHE A 136 11.76 2.34 -3.81
CA PHE A 136 13.03 2.20 -4.52
C PHE A 136 14.12 1.49 -3.71
N TRP A 137 13.85 1.15 -2.45
CA TRP A 137 14.80 0.42 -1.61
C TRP A 137 14.84 -1.06 -1.97
N ASP A 138 16.04 -1.59 -2.20
CA ASP A 138 16.32 -3.02 -2.32
C ASP A 138 16.72 -3.60 -0.97
N PRO A 139 16.11 -4.73 -0.53
CA PRO A 139 16.58 -5.40 0.64
C PRO A 139 17.93 -6.05 0.31
N PRO A 140 18.85 -6.16 1.27
CA PRO A 140 20.02 -7.00 1.11
C PRO A 140 19.59 -8.41 0.67
N ILE A 141 20.04 -8.85 -0.51
CA ILE A 141 19.73 -10.19 -1.03
C ILE A 141 20.56 -11.20 -0.22
N GLY A 142 19.89 -12.12 0.48
CA GLY A 142 20.53 -13.20 1.24
C GLY A 142 20.16 -13.27 2.72
N VAL A 143 19.38 -12.32 3.24
CA VAL A 143 18.75 -12.46 4.56
C VAL A 143 17.37 -13.10 4.42
N SER A 144 17.01 -14.00 5.34
CA SER A 144 15.64 -14.51 5.47
C SER A 144 14.65 -13.34 5.49
N ILE A 145 13.46 -13.54 4.92
CA ILE A 145 12.36 -12.57 4.71
C ILE A 145 11.94 -11.75 5.97
N GLY A 146 12.50 -12.02 7.16
CA GLY A 146 12.33 -11.26 8.40
C GLY A 146 13.45 -10.27 8.79
N GLY A 147 14.41 -9.97 7.91
CA GLY A 147 15.55 -9.11 8.22
C GLY A 147 15.49 -7.73 7.56
N TYR A 148 14.51 -6.91 7.92
CA TYR A 148 14.55 -5.48 7.59
C TYR A 148 15.58 -4.78 8.50
N VAL A 149 16.54 -4.06 7.92
CA VAL A 149 17.44 -3.16 8.65
C VAL A 149 17.25 -1.77 8.07
N GLU A 150 16.70 -0.85 8.87
CA GLU A 150 16.53 0.55 8.48
C GLU A 150 17.89 1.16 8.16
N GLN A 151 18.02 1.80 6.98
CA GLN A 151 19.12 2.73 6.73
C GLN A 151 18.67 4.11 7.16
N SER A 152 19.26 4.64 8.24
CA SER A 152 19.05 6.02 8.65
C SER A 152 19.67 6.97 7.61
N GLN A 153 18.86 7.54 6.73
CA GLN A 153 19.26 8.72 5.98
C GLN A 153 18.69 9.96 6.66
N ALA A 154 19.57 10.71 7.31
CA ALA A 154 19.26 12.02 7.87
C ALA A 154 19.10 13.02 6.72
N GLN A 155 17.87 13.41 6.37
CA GLN A 155 17.61 14.66 5.64
C GLN A 155 16.32 15.33 6.14
N LEU A 156 16.43 16.61 6.50
CA LEU A 156 15.38 17.56 6.90
C LEU A 156 14.54 18.02 5.70
N GLN A 157 14.07 17.08 4.89
CA GLN A 157 13.12 17.34 3.80
C GLN A 157 12.05 16.27 3.88
N LEU A 158 10.76 16.65 3.88
CA LEU A 158 9.67 15.68 3.85
C LEU A 158 9.95 14.71 2.69
N PRO A 159 10.16 13.41 2.98
CA PRO A 159 10.49 12.47 1.94
C PRO A 159 9.36 12.51 0.91
N PRO A 160 9.69 12.45 -0.40
CA PRO A 160 8.66 12.43 -1.42
C PRO A 160 7.69 11.27 -1.16
N GLN A 161 6.40 11.52 -1.35
CA GLN A 161 5.34 10.57 -1.06
C GLN A 161 4.33 10.54 -2.18
N ILE A 162 3.79 9.35 -2.45
CA ILE A 162 2.61 9.16 -3.30
C ILE A 162 1.40 9.22 -2.39
N LEU A 163 0.48 10.14 -2.66
CA LEU A 163 -0.80 10.25 -1.98
C LEU A 163 -1.89 9.70 -2.88
N LEU A 164 -2.59 8.67 -2.41
CA LEU A 164 -3.76 8.12 -3.08
C LEU A 164 -4.99 8.49 -2.24
N SER A 165 -5.91 9.26 -2.83
CA SER A 165 -7.21 9.56 -2.22
C SER A 165 -8.23 8.51 -2.61
N ILE A 166 -8.75 7.77 -1.64
CA ILE A 166 -9.77 6.75 -1.86
C ILE A 166 -11.14 7.36 -1.59
N TYR A 167 -12.01 7.39 -2.59
CA TYR A 167 -13.35 7.95 -2.45
C TYR A 167 -14.34 7.30 -3.41
N MET A 168 -15.61 7.28 -3.03
CA MET A 168 -16.70 6.89 -3.92
C MET A 168 -17.30 8.13 -4.59
N ILE A 169 -17.51 8.06 -5.91
CA ILE A 169 -18.40 8.98 -6.62
C ILE A 169 -19.79 8.33 -6.66
N SER A 170 -20.74 8.89 -5.92
CA SER A 170 -22.14 8.52 -6.06
C SER A 170 -22.77 9.35 -7.18
N ASN A 171 -23.08 8.73 -8.31
CA ASN A 171 -23.99 9.34 -9.28
C ASN A 171 -25.39 9.37 -8.66
N LYS A 172 -25.91 10.58 -8.44
CA LYS A 172 -27.31 10.80 -8.04
C LYS A 172 -28.24 10.55 -9.22
#